data_AF-A0AAQ4CTX7-F1
#
_entry.id   AF-A0AAQ4CTX7-F1
#
_cell.length_a   1.000
_cell.length_b   1.000
_cell.length_c   1.000
_cell.angle_alpha   90.00
_cell.angle_beta   90.00
_cell.angle_gamma   90.00
#
_symmetry.space_group_name_H-M   'P 1'
#
loop_
_entity.id
_entity.type
_entity.pdbx_description
1 polymer ?
#
loop_
_entity_poly.entity_id
_entity_poly.type
_entity_poly.pdbx_seq_one_letter_code
_entity_poly.pdbx_strand_id
1 'polypeptide(L)'
;MIEFNLNVNHKQFSMPYQCPLCDYVGDSITSLKKHFRKRHSNNCDKCGFKGQNVIHHYMRLALEGYEDHLIFWFLSNGFRESENRLELKEEAIKLVKQKLFINAPHRNKLRVKKSKII
;
A
#
# COMPACT_ATOMS: atom_id res chain seq x y z
N MET A 1 -33.46 4.78 37.12
CA MET A 1 -33.42 4.83 35.65
C MET A 1 -31.96 4.94 35.27
N ILE A 2 -31.35 3.89 34.71
CA ILE A 2 -29.91 3.87 34.40
C ILE A 2 -29.79 4.14 32.90
N GLU A 3 -29.14 5.24 32.53
CA GLU A 3 -28.86 5.59 31.14
C GLU A 3 -27.78 4.65 30.57
N PHE A 4 -28.13 3.93 29.50
CA PHE A 4 -27.18 3.17 28.70
C PHE A 4 -26.46 4.13 27.75
N ASN A 5 -25.26 4.57 28.13
CA ASN A 5 -24.37 5.24 27.19
C ASN A 5 -23.81 4.20 26.20
N LEU A 6 -24.49 4.06 25.07
CA LEU A 6 -23.98 3.33 23.91
C LEU A 6 -22.79 4.12 23.33
N ASN A 7 -21.57 3.72 23.69
CA ASN A 7 -20.36 4.20 23.02
C ASN A 7 -20.27 3.52 21.65
N VAL A 8 -20.98 4.07 20.66
CA VAL A 8 -20.90 3.66 19.28
C VAL A 8 -19.55 4.16 18.72
N ASN A 9 -18.52 3.33 18.85
CA ASN A 9 -17.25 3.57 18.16
C ASN A 9 -17.51 3.50 16.65
N HIS A 10 -17.62 4.65 16.01
CA HIS A 10 -17.58 4.79 14.55
C HIS A 10 -16.21 4.32 14.06
N LYS A 11 -16.10 3.04 13.73
CA LYS A 11 -14.92 2.48 13.08
C LYS A 11 -14.84 3.07 11.67
N GLN A 12 -14.03 4.11 11.54
CA GLN A 12 -13.79 4.80 10.28
C GLN A 12 -13.37 3.79 9.20
N PHE A 13 -14.04 3.88 8.05
CA PHE A 13 -13.82 3.05 6.88
C PHE A 13 -12.32 3.08 6.51
N SER A 14 -11.63 1.96 6.72
CA SER A 14 -10.28 1.80 6.18
C SER A 14 -10.42 1.73 4.66
N MET A 15 -9.91 2.74 3.95
CA MET A 15 -9.75 2.68 2.51
C MET A 15 -8.70 1.59 2.20
N PRO A 16 -9.09 0.39 1.73
CA PRO A 16 -8.17 -0.71 1.62
C PRO A 16 -7.35 -0.59 0.33
N TYR A 17 -6.04 -0.80 0.44
CA TYR A 17 -5.11 -0.81 -0.69
C TYR A 17 -4.53 -2.22 -0.85
N GLN A 18 -4.81 -2.87 -1.96
CA GLN A 18 -4.27 -4.18 -2.29
C GLN A 18 -2.86 -4.04 -2.88
N CYS A 19 -1.95 -4.94 -2.49
CA CYS A 19 -0.63 -5.01 -3.07
C CYS A 19 -0.69 -5.41 -4.55
N PRO A 20 0.06 -4.74 -5.44
CA PRO A 20 0.06 -5.09 -6.86
C PRO A 20 0.76 -6.42 -7.18
N LEU A 21 1.42 -7.05 -6.20
CA LEU A 21 2.26 -8.25 -6.40
C LEU A 21 1.81 -9.46 -5.56
N CYS A 22 0.89 -9.29 -4.61
CA CYS A 22 0.34 -10.39 -3.81
C CYS A 22 -1.01 -10.02 -3.17
N ASP A 23 -1.66 -10.97 -2.50
CA ASP A 23 -3.00 -10.80 -1.91
C ASP A 23 -3.03 -9.96 -0.62
N TYR A 24 -1.92 -9.33 -0.24
CA TYR A 24 -1.90 -8.47 0.95
C TYR A 24 -2.77 -7.22 0.74
N VAL A 25 -3.63 -6.93 1.71
CA VAL A 25 -4.43 -5.70 1.75
C VAL A 25 -4.04 -4.87 2.98
N GLY A 26 -3.54 -3.67 2.73
CA GLY A 26 -3.27 -2.66 3.75
C GLY A 26 -4.50 -1.78 4.01
N ASP A 27 -4.64 -1.29 5.24
CA ASP A 27 -5.67 -0.31 5.63
C ASP A 27 -5.30 1.14 5.28
N SER A 28 -4.09 1.36 4.79
CA SER A 28 -3.55 2.65 4.39
C SER A 28 -2.39 2.48 3.40
N ILE A 29 -2.06 3.54 2.66
CA ILE A 29 -0.87 3.59 1.80
C ILE A 29 0.41 3.38 2.63
N THR A 30 0.46 3.89 3.87
CA THR A 30 1.60 3.71 4.77
C THR A 30 1.82 2.24 5.13
N SER A 31 0.75 1.51 5.45
CA SER A 31 0.79 0.06 5.69
C SER A 31 1.27 -0.69 4.45
N LEU A 32 0.76 -0.32 3.26
CA LEU A 32 1.18 -0.91 2.00
C LEU A 32 2.66 -0.65 1.67
N LYS A 33 3.16 0.57 1.89
CA LYS A 33 4.59 0.92 1.75
C LYS A 33 5.49 0.09 2.67
N LYS A 34 5.06 -0.13 3.93
CA LYS A 34 5.80 -0.98 4.89
C LYS A 34 5.83 -2.43 4.40
N HIS A 35 4.70 -2.96 3.95
CA HIS A 35 4.59 -4.29 3.39
C HIS A 35 5.51 -4.45 2.16
N PHE A 36 5.42 -3.55 1.18
CA PHE A 36 6.14 -3.63 -0.08
C PHE A 36 7.66 -3.66 0.13
N ARG A 37 8.19 -2.76 0.98
CA ARG A 37 9.62 -2.73 1.32
C ARG A 37 10.13 -4.00 2.01
N LYS A 38 9.28 -4.71 2.75
CA LYS A 38 9.66 -5.94 3.45
C LYS A 38 9.59 -7.17 2.56
N ARG A 39 8.72 -7.18 1.55
CA ARG A 39 8.40 -8.37 0.75
C ARG A 39 8.87 -8.31 -0.71
N HIS A 40 8.98 -7.11 -1.29
CA HIS A 40 9.21 -6.88 -2.73
C HIS A 40 10.42 -5.96 -3.01
N SER A 41 11.46 -6.01 -2.16
CA SER A 41 12.64 -5.15 -2.24
C SER A 41 13.90 -5.80 -2.79
N ASN A 42 13.87 -7.09 -3.14
CA ASN A 42 15.07 -7.85 -3.57
C ASN A 42 15.17 -8.02 -5.10
N ASN A 43 14.04 -8.09 -5.79
CA ASN A 43 13.95 -8.29 -7.23
C ASN A 43 12.67 -7.60 -7.74
N CYS A 44 12.55 -7.46 -9.06
CA CYS A 44 11.30 -6.99 -9.67
C CYS A 44 10.44 -8.19 -10.07
N ASP A 45 9.37 -8.44 -9.32
CA ASP A 45 8.42 -9.53 -9.60
C ASP A 45 7.65 -9.33 -10.94
N LYS A 46 7.63 -8.10 -11.48
CA LYS A 46 6.91 -7.77 -12.72
C LYS A 46 7.67 -8.12 -13.99
N CYS A 47 8.98 -7.89 -14.02
CA CYS A 47 9.81 -8.09 -15.22
C CYS A 47 11.00 -9.04 -14.99
N GLY A 48 11.15 -9.59 -13.79
CA GLY A 48 12.20 -10.55 -13.44
C GLY A 48 13.58 -9.95 -13.20
N PHE A 49 13.71 -8.62 -13.12
CA PHE A 49 15.01 -7.97 -12.85
C PHE A 49 15.62 -8.44 -11.52
N LYS A 50 16.89 -8.83 -11.57
CA LYS A 50 17.71 -9.22 -10.42
C LYS A 50 18.95 -8.34 -10.37
N GLY A 51 19.17 -7.66 -9.24
CA GLY A 51 20.32 -6.77 -9.07
C GLY A 51 20.38 -6.19 -7.67
N GLN A 52 21.48 -5.51 -7.35
CA GLN A 52 21.72 -4.98 -6.00
C GLN A 52 20.84 -3.78 -5.63
N ASN A 53 20.26 -3.09 -6.62
CA ASN A 53 19.46 -1.88 -6.39
C ASN A 53 18.16 -1.91 -7.20
N VAL A 54 17.15 -2.62 -6.67
CA VAL A 54 15.83 -2.71 -7.31
C VAL A 54 15.13 -1.34 -7.38
N ILE A 55 15.41 -0.43 -6.42
CA ILE A 55 14.80 0.91 -6.38
C ILE A 55 15.26 1.74 -7.58
N HIS A 56 16.56 1.68 -7.92
CA HIS A 56 17.09 2.36 -9.10
C HIS A 56 16.52 1.76 -10.40
N HIS A 57 16.30 0.44 -10.43
CA HIS A 57 15.61 -0.22 -11.52
C HIS A 57 14.16 0.29 -11.68
N TYR A 58 13.39 0.38 -10.59
CA TYR A 58 12.03 0.94 -10.61
C TYR A 58 12.03 2.39 -11.11
N MET A 59 12.97 3.21 -10.63
CA MET A 59 13.13 4.60 -11.05
C MET A 59 13.34 4.72 -12.56
N ARG A 60 14.26 3.95 -13.15
CA ARG A 60 14.57 4.04 -14.58
C ARG A 60 13.33 3.77 -15.43
N LEU A 61 12.62 2.68 -15.15
CA LEU A 61 11.41 2.33 -15.91
C LEU A 61 10.25 3.29 -15.61
N ALA A 62 10.15 3.83 -14.40
CA ALA A 62 9.18 4.89 -14.11
C ALA A 62 9.40 6.13 -15.00
N LEU A 63 10.66 6.53 -15.22
CA LEU A 63 11.02 7.66 -16.10
C LEU A 63 10.77 7.36 -17.59
N GLU A 64 10.75 6.08 -17.98
CA GLU A 64 10.38 5.63 -19.33
C GLU A 64 8.84 5.50 -19.49
N GLY A 65 8.05 5.84 -18.47
CA GLY A 65 6.58 5.84 -18.53
C GLY A 65 5.91 4.53 -18.08
N TYR A 66 6.67 3.58 -17.53
CA TYR A 66 6.09 2.32 -17.04
C TYR A 66 5.40 2.53 -15.68
N GLU A 67 4.07 2.65 -15.70
CA GLU A 67 3.24 2.93 -14.53
C GLU A 67 3.43 1.95 -13.37
N ASP A 68 3.57 0.65 -13.64
CA ASP A 68 3.81 -0.36 -12.59
C ASP A 68 5.11 -0.06 -11.83
N HIS A 69 6.15 0.34 -12.55
CA HIS A 69 7.45 0.67 -11.95
C HIS A 69 7.40 2.02 -11.22
N LEU A 70 6.59 2.97 -11.68
CA LEU A 70 6.31 4.21 -10.95
C LEU A 70 5.62 3.92 -9.60
N ILE A 71 4.63 3.03 -9.59
CA ILE A 71 3.97 2.56 -8.37
C ILE A 71 4.97 1.85 -7.45
N PHE A 72 5.78 0.91 -7.96
CA PHE A 72 6.76 0.19 -7.15
C PHE A 72 7.82 1.12 -6.56
N TRP A 73 8.26 2.11 -7.35
CA TRP A 73 9.21 3.12 -6.90
C TRP A 73 8.63 3.97 -5.76
N PHE A 74 7.37 4.39 -5.88
CA PHE A 74 6.64 5.07 -4.81
C PHE A 74 6.47 4.21 -3.56
N LEU A 75 6.08 2.95 -3.71
CA LEU A 75 5.88 2.01 -2.60
C LEU A 75 7.21 1.66 -1.89
N SER A 76 8.33 1.75 -2.61
CA SER A 76 9.69 1.53 -2.09
C SER A 76 10.32 2.77 -1.43
N ASN A 77 9.60 3.90 -1.34
CA ASN A 77 10.11 5.20 -0.87
C ASN A 77 11.27 5.77 -1.70
N GLY A 78 11.26 5.57 -3.02
CA GLY A 78 12.33 6.05 -3.88
C GLY A 78 12.32 7.56 -4.19
N PHE A 79 11.32 8.30 -3.72
CA PHE A 79 11.23 9.76 -3.83
C PHE A 79 11.94 10.43 -2.65
N ARG A 80 13.16 10.95 -2.89
CA ARG A 80 13.79 11.94 -2.00
C ARG A 80 13.08 13.28 -2.20
N GLU A 81 13.01 14.12 -1.17
CA GLU A 81 12.39 15.44 -1.25
C GLU A 81 13.22 16.35 -2.18
N SER A 82 12.90 16.33 -3.47
CA SER A 82 13.47 17.19 -4.51
C SER A 82 12.35 17.64 -5.45
N GLU A 83 12.30 18.93 -5.75
CA GLU A 83 11.27 19.56 -6.59
C GLU A 83 11.12 18.87 -7.96
N ASN A 84 12.24 18.49 -8.59
CA ASN A 84 12.30 17.83 -9.91
C ASN A 84 11.56 16.47 -10.03
N ARG A 85 11.04 15.93 -8.93
CA ARG A 85 10.32 14.65 -8.92
C ARG A 85 8.91 14.77 -8.33
N LEU A 86 8.43 15.98 -8.10
CA LEU A 86 7.12 16.22 -7.52
C LEU A 86 6.00 15.73 -8.43
N GLU A 87 6.04 16.06 -9.72
CA GLU A 87 5.04 15.60 -10.71
C GLU A 87 4.94 14.07 -10.77
N LEU A 88 6.09 13.39 -10.82
CA LEU A 88 6.14 11.92 -10.78
C LEU A 88 5.56 11.36 -9.48
N LYS A 89 5.79 12.02 -8.34
CA LYS A 89 5.24 11.61 -7.05
C LYS A 89 3.73 11.78 -7.02
N GLU A 90 3.21 12.87 -7.56
CA GLU A 90 1.77 13.12 -7.68
C GLU A 90 1.10 12.10 -8.59
N GLU A 91 1.68 11.82 -9.75
CA GLU A 91 1.18 10.79 -10.66
C GLU A 91 1.20 9.40 -10.00
N ALA A 92 2.26 9.05 -9.26
CA ALA A 92 2.31 7.80 -8.51
C ALA A 92 1.19 7.71 -7.46
N ILE A 93 0.91 8.79 -6.72
CA ILE A 93 -0.19 8.83 -5.74
C ILE A 93 -1.53 8.64 -6.43
N LYS A 94 -1.74 9.28 -7.58
CA LYS A 94 -2.95 9.14 -8.41
C LYS A 94 -3.13 7.69 -8.87
N LEU A 95 -2.09 7.08 -9.44
CA LEU A 95 -2.10 5.68 -9.87
C LEU A 95 -2.37 4.71 -8.72
N VAL A 96 -1.77 4.92 -7.54
CA VAL A 96 -2.04 4.10 -6.34
C VAL A 96 -3.51 4.16 -5.94
N LYS A 97 -4.10 5.36 -5.92
CA LYS A 97 -5.53 5.55 -5.59
C LYS A 97 -6.46 4.94 -6.64
N GLN A 98 -6.08 4.97 -7.92
CA GLN A 98 -6.91 4.45 -9.00
C GLN A 98 -6.82 2.94 -9.15
N LYS A 99 -5.61 2.37 -9.03
CA LYS A 99 -5.35 0.97 -9.36
C LYS A 99 -5.32 0.02 -8.18
N LEU A 100 -4.89 0.50 -7.01
CA LEU A 100 -4.67 -0.36 -5.84
C LEU A 100 -5.78 -0.25 -4.80
N PHE A 101 -6.61 0.79 -4.91
CA PHE A 101 -7.76 0.93 -4.04
C PHE A 101 -8.82 -0.10 -4.39
N ILE A 102 -9.27 -0.86 -3.38
CA ILE A 102 -10.37 -1.80 -3.54
C ILE A 102 -11.61 -1.27 -2.82
N ASN A 103 -12.74 -1.22 -3.53
CA ASN A 103 -14.04 -1.00 -2.91
C ASN A 103 -14.42 -2.24 -2.10
N ALA A 104 -13.96 -2.34 -0.86
CA ALA A 104 -14.35 -3.45 0.00
C ALA A 104 -15.85 -3.32 0.35
N PRO A 105 -16.69 -4.33 0.08
CA PRO A 105 -17.97 -4.41 0.78
C PRO A 105 -17.69 -4.54 2.27
N HIS A 106 -18.47 -3.85 3.09
CA HIS A 106 -18.41 -3.85 4.55
C HIS A 106 -18.14 -5.26 5.11
N ARG A 107 -16.88 -5.59 5.39
CA ARG A 107 -16.57 -6.80 6.16
C ARG A 107 -16.69 -6.43 7.63
N ASN A 108 -17.84 -6.78 8.22
CA ASN A 108 -17.98 -6.89 9.67
C ASN A 108 -16.91 -7.86 10.16
N LYS A 109 -15.81 -7.32 10.69
CA LYS A 109 -14.81 -8.12 11.41
C LYS A 109 -15.48 -8.60 12.71
N LEU A 110 -16.08 -9.79 12.68
CA LEU A 110 -16.32 -10.58 13.88
C LEU A 110 -14.95 -10.85 14.50
N ARG A 111 -14.62 -10.09 15.55
CA ARG A 111 -13.44 -10.32 16.37
C ARG A 111 -13.76 -11.54 17.23
N VAL A 112 -13.38 -12.74 16.76
CA VAL A 112 -13.31 -13.91 17.63
C VAL A 112 -12.23 -13.60 18.67
N LYS A 113 -12.65 -13.29 19.90
CA LYS A 113 -11.75 -13.27 21.05
C LYS A 113 -11.24 -14.70 21.18
N LYS A 114 -9.94 -14.93 20.95
CA LYS A 114 -9.29 -16.15 21.42
C LYS A 114 -9.39 -16.13 22.94
N SER A 115 -10.31 -16.89 23.49
CA SER A 115 -10.29 -17.25 24.90
C SER A 115 -8.97 -17.99 25.15
N LYS A 116 -8.23 -17.56 26.18
CA LYS A 116 -7.20 -18.41 26.80
C LYS A 116 -7.89 -19.71 27.17
N ILE A 117 -7.54 -20.80 26.51
CA ILE A 117 -7.80 -22.12 27.04
C ILE A 117 -6.78 -22.31 28.17
N ILE A 118 -7.34 -22.82 29.26
CA ILE A 118 -6.82 -22.97 30.62
C ILE A 118 -5.43 -23.60 30.64
#